data_AF-A0A483MDR0-F1
#
_entry.id   AF-A0A483MDR0-F1
#
_cell.length_a   1.000
_cell.length_b   1.000
_cell.length_c   1.000
_cell.angle_alpha   90.00
_cell.angle_beta   90.00
_cell.angle_gamma   90.00
#
_symmetry.space_group_name_H-M   'P 1'
#
loop_
_entity.id
_entity.type
_entity.pdbx_description
1 polymer ?
#
loop_
_entity_poly.entity_id
_entity_poly.type
_entity_poly.pdbx_seq_one_letter_code
_entity_poly.pdbx_strand_id
1 'polypeptide(L)'
;MDYLEQKASLLYFNLTKHAYYLGALSWLHVQDRMLALSEMCEPEDPTYIAASRILSLEGYDGENESWRESDRNNEQDSNAGQRRSSGRVYPDDDGFYHFLSRLSKTKDWEFHQADADFFPSVPHGHYKGRNQPKLDAYLGWVYKNSAQIDRLSRDAIVELWNDASFRKFAKISITWFMEHNPNFNWRVSDPMLLPRIRR
;
A
#
# COMPACT_ATOMS: atom_id res chain seq x y z
N MET A 1 -20.74 22.57 -15.00
CA MET A 1 -20.29 21.86 -13.80
C MET A 1 -20.10 22.93 -12.75
N ASP A 2 -20.65 22.76 -11.56
CA ASP A 2 -20.51 23.76 -10.49
C ASP A 2 -19.19 23.46 -9.77
N TYR A 3 -18.24 24.40 -9.84
CA TYR A 3 -16.95 24.28 -9.17
C TYR A 3 -17.02 24.82 -7.75
N LEU A 4 -16.12 24.34 -6.89
CA LEU A 4 -15.92 24.92 -5.56
C LEU A 4 -15.45 26.36 -5.67
N GLU A 5 -15.93 27.22 -4.76
CA GLU A 5 -15.31 28.53 -4.57
C GLU A 5 -13.85 28.38 -4.14
N GLN A 6 -12.98 29.29 -4.61
CA GLN A 6 -11.54 29.26 -4.32
C GLN A 6 -11.20 29.16 -2.82
N LYS A 7 -12.02 29.76 -1.94
CA LYS A 7 -11.81 29.65 -0.48
C LYS A 7 -12.08 28.23 0.01
N ALA A 8 -13.06 27.54 -0.56
CA ALA A 8 -13.41 26.17 -0.20
C ALA A 8 -12.35 25.19 -0.72
N SER A 9 -11.88 25.35 -1.96
CA SER A 9 -10.80 24.53 -2.51
C SER A 9 -9.52 24.65 -1.68
N LEU A 10 -9.09 25.88 -1.37
CA LEU A 10 -7.91 26.14 -0.56
C LEU A 10 -8.03 25.57 0.87
N LEU A 11 -9.21 25.68 1.49
CA LEU A 11 -9.47 25.12 2.81
C LEU A 11 -9.30 23.59 2.79
N TYR A 12 -9.91 22.91 1.81
CA TYR A 12 -9.84 21.46 1.67
C TYR A 12 -8.39 20.98 1.43
N PHE A 13 -7.65 21.68 0.57
CA PHE A 13 -6.23 21.41 0.31
C PHE A 13 -5.40 21.52 1.59
N ASN A 14 -5.55 22.62 2.33
CA ASN A 14 -4.79 22.84 3.56
C ASN A 14 -5.16 21.84 4.66
N LEU A 15 -6.44 21.51 4.80
CA LEU A 15 -6.89 20.50 5.76
C LEU A 15 -6.29 19.13 5.43
N THR A 16 -6.24 18.75 4.15
CA THR A 16 -5.62 17.50 3.71
C THR A 16 -4.13 17.46 4.06
N LYS A 17 -3.39 18.53 3.76
CA LYS A 17 -1.97 18.63 4.14
C LYS A 17 -1.75 18.55 5.65
N HIS A 18 -2.53 19.27 6.43
CA HIS A 18 -2.43 19.23 7.90
C HIS A 18 -2.71 17.83 8.43
N ALA A 19 -3.76 17.17 7.93
CA ALA A 19 -4.09 15.81 8.35
C ALA A 19 -3.00 14.80 7.97
N TYR A 20 -2.32 14.97 6.83
CA TYR A 20 -1.14 14.18 6.48
C TYR A 20 0.02 14.41 7.45
N TYR A 21 0.37 15.67 7.75
CA TYR A 21 1.46 15.96 8.71
C TYR A 21 1.16 15.49 10.13
N LEU A 22 -0.11 15.40 10.50
CA LEU A 22 -0.54 14.81 11.77
C LEU A 22 -0.59 13.27 11.76
N GLY A 23 -0.25 12.62 10.64
CA GLY A 23 -0.30 11.18 10.48
C GLY A 23 -1.73 10.59 10.44
N ALA A 24 -2.75 11.44 10.30
CA ALA A 24 -4.14 11.01 10.18
C ALA A 24 -4.47 10.49 8.78
N LEU A 25 -3.69 10.94 7.77
CA LEU A 25 -3.76 10.45 6.41
C LEU A 25 -2.45 9.83 6.00
N SER A 26 -2.58 8.86 5.10
CA SER A 26 -1.47 8.24 4.42
C SER A 26 -1.21 9.00 3.11
N TRP A 27 -0.07 8.77 2.46
CA TRP A 27 0.23 9.45 1.20
C TRP A 27 -0.81 9.13 0.12
N LEU A 28 -1.27 7.88 0.06
CA LEU A 28 -2.33 7.48 -0.86
C LEU A 28 -3.64 8.24 -0.64
N HIS A 29 -4.01 8.44 0.63
CA HIS A 29 -5.19 9.26 0.95
C HIS A 29 -5.02 10.73 0.54
N VAL A 30 -3.80 11.26 0.55
CA VAL A 30 -3.52 12.60 0.03
C VAL A 30 -3.75 12.62 -1.47
N GLN A 31 -3.24 11.63 -2.21
CA GLN A 31 -3.39 11.53 -3.66
C GLN A 31 -4.87 11.44 -4.07
N ASP A 32 -5.66 10.58 -3.45
CA ASP A 32 -7.10 10.48 -3.71
C ASP A 32 -7.83 11.80 -3.48
N ARG A 33 -7.49 12.50 -2.41
CA ARG A 33 -8.08 13.82 -2.10
C ARG A 33 -7.63 14.90 -3.07
N MET A 34 -6.39 14.84 -3.56
CA MET A 34 -5.93 15.77 -4.61
C MET A 34 -6.63 15.50 -5.94
N LEU A 35 -6.87 14.23 -6.28
CA LEU A 35 -7.63 13.86 -7.47
C LEU A 35 -9.05 14.42 -7.40
N ALA A 36 -9.79 14.09 -6.33
CA ALA A 36 -11.14 14.62 -6.13
C ALA A 36 -11.17 16.15 -6.11
N LEU A 37 -10.18 16.79 -5.46
CA LEU A 37 -10.08 18.25 -5.44
C LEU A 37 -9.88 18.83 -6.86
N SER A 38 -9.04 18.20 -7.68
CA SER A 38 -8.80 18.65 -9.06
C SER A 38 -10.04 18.54 -9.94
N GLU A 39 -10.91 17.55 -9.70
CA GLU A 39 -12.19 17.40 -10.41
C GLU A 39 -13.24 18.44 -9.97
N MET A 40 -13.10 18.98 -8.75
CA MET A 40 -14.04 19.94 -8.17
C MET A 40 -13.62 21.41 -8.32
N CYS A 41 -12.42 21.68 -8.84
CA CYS A 41 -11.88 23.04 -8.96
C CYS A 41 -11.88 23.53 -10.41
N GLU A 42 -12.00 24.84 -10.60
CA GLU A 42 -11.71 25.45 -11.90
C GLU A 42 -10.24 25.23 -12.28
N PRO A 43 -9.92 24.90 -13.55
CA PRO A 43 -8.54 24.68 -14.00
C PRO A 43 -7.58 25.85 -13.74
N GLU A 44 -8.09 27.07 -13.69
CA GLU A 44 -7.35 28.29 -13.40
C GLU A 44 -7.16 28.56 -11.88
N ASP A 45 -7.83 27.81 -11.00
CA ASP A 45 -7.65 27.93 -9.55
C ASP A 45 -6.20 27.53 -9.19
N PRO A 46 -5.43 28.38 -8.48
CA PRO A 46 -4.11 28.02 -7.96
C PRO A 46 -4.08 26.70 -7.17
N THR A 47 -5.18 26.36 -6.50
CA THR A 47 -5.35 25.11 -5.76
C THR A 47 -5.43 23.90 -6.69
N TYR A 48 -6.14 24.03 -7.82
CA TYR A 48 -6.14 23.01 -8.88
C TYR A 48 -4.72 22.76 -9.35
N ILE A 49 -4.00 23.83 -9.73
CA ILE A 49 -2.62 23.72 -10.23
C ILE A 49 -1.71 23.03 -9.21
N ALA A 50 -1.85 23.37 -7.93
CA ALA A 50 -1.07 22.73 -6.86
C ALA A 50 -1.41 21.23 -6.70
N ALA A 51 -2.70 20.87 -6.69
CA ALA A 51 -3.16 19.49 -6.59
C ALA A 51 -2.69 18.66 -7.79
N SER A 52 -2.91 19.15 -9.02
CA SER A 52 -2.50 18.47 -10.25
C SER A 52 -0.98 18.29 -10.33
N ARG A 53 -0.20 19.25 -9.81
CA ARG A 53 1.26 19.12 -9.74
C ARG A 53 1.69 17.99 -8.79
N ILE A 54 1.02 17.84 -7.63
CA ILE A 54 1.28 16.74 -6.70
C ILE A 54 1.00 15.40 -7.38
N LEU A 55 -0.16 15.26 -8.03
CA LEU A 55 -0.53 14.02 -8.73
C LEU A 55 0.45 13.67 -9.86
N SER A 56 0.88 14.68 -10.63
CA SER A 56 1.77 14.50 -11.77
C SER A 56 3.17 14.05 -11.37
N LEU A 57 3.71 14.59 -10.27
CA LEU A 57 5.04 14.19 -9.76
C LEU A 57 5.08 12.72 -9.35
N GLU A 58 3.94 12.20 -8.90
CA GLU A 58 3.81 10.82 -8.42
C GLU A 58 3.39 9.84 -9.53
N GLY A 59 3.13 10.33 -10.75
CA GLY A 59 2.59 9.52 -11.85
C GLY A 59 1.21 8.93 -11.54
N TYR A 60 0.42 9.62 -10.70
CA TYR A 60 -0.89 9.14 -10.25
C TYR A 60 -1.93 9.29 -11.36
N ASP A 61 -2.41 8.18 -11.90
CA ASP A 61 -3.28 8.14 -13.09
C ASP A 61 -4.78 7.93 -12.78
N GLY A 62 -5.13 7.86 -11.49
CA GLY A 62 -6.51 7.75 -11.03
C GLY A 62 -7.13 6.38 -11.27
N GLU A 63 -7.21 5.88 -12.51
CA GLU A 63 -7.96 4.64 -12.80
C GLU A 63 -7.45 3.78 -13.97
N ASN A 64 -6.42 4.16 -14.72
CA ASN A 64 -6.34 3.70 -16.12
C ASN A 64 -5.64 2.36 -16.41
N GLU A 65 -4.89 1.75 -15.47
CA GLU A 65 -4.30 0.41 -15.72
C GLU A 65 -5.06 -0.80 -15.11
N SER A 66 -5.36 -1.80 -15.96
CA SER A 66 -5.83 -3.13 -15.56
C SER A 66 -4.66 -4.00 -15.10
N TRP A 67 -4.45 -4.10 -13.78
CA TRP A 67 -3.26 -4.73 -13.19
C TRP A 67 -3.13 -6.25 -13.37
N ARG A 68 -4.19 -6.93 -13.83
CA ARG A 68 -4.22 -8.39 -14.03
C ARG A 68 -4.19 -8.82 -15.50
N GLU A 69 -4.31 -7.90 -16.46
CA GLU A 69 -4.39 -8.26 -17.89
C GLU A 69 -3.03 -8.64 -18.50
N SER A 70 -1.92 -8.16 -17.97
CA SER A 70 -0.57 -8.53 -18.44
C SER A 70 -0.18 -9.98 -18.17
N ASP A 71 -0.91 -10.69 -17.29
CA ASP A 71 -0.47 -11.97 -16.73
C ASP A 71 -1.13 -13.20 -17.37
N ARG A 72 -2.20 -13.02 -18.15
CA ARG A 72 -2.84 -14.15 -18.86
C ARG A 72 -1.99 -14.73 -20.01
N ASN A 73 -0.91 -14.05 -20.39
CA ASN A 73 -0.05 -14.48 -21.49
C ASN A 73 1.20 -15.27 -21.04
N ASN A 74 1.36 -15.59 -19.75
CA ASN A 74 2.57 -16.25 -19.27
C ASN A 74 2.28 -17.44 -18.33
N GLU A 75 1.24 -18.22 -18.62
CA GLU A 75 1.03 -19.52 -18.01
C GLU A 75 1.63 -20.63 -18.88
N GLN A 76 2.93 -20.86 -18.71
CA GLN A 76 3.53 -22.18 -18.88
C GLN A 76 4.85 -22.22 -18.13
N ASP A 77 4.79 -22.59 -16.84
CA ASP A 77 5.88 -23.40 -16.31
C ASP A 77 5.33 -24.43 -15.31
N SER A 78 5.30 -25.65 -15.81
CA SER A 78 4.94 -26.86 -15.09
C SER A 78 6.17 -27.43 -14.37
N ASN A 79 5.97 -28.00 -13.19
CA ASN A 79 6.90 -28.78 -12.37
C ASN A 79 7.98 -28.03 -11.58
N ALA A 80 7.66 -27.73 -10.32
CA ALA A 80 8.64 -27.74 -9.24
C ALA A 80 8.03 -28.37 -7.98
N GLY A 81 8.68 -29.42 -7.48
CA GLY A 81 8.19 -30.25 -6.38
C GLY A 81 7.92 -29.50 -5.08
N GLN A 82 7.03 -30.08 -4.27
CA GLN A 82 6.62 -29.62 -2.94
C GLN A 82 7.81 -29.52 -1.96
N ARG A 83 8.55 -28.42 -2.02
CA ARG A 83 9.28 -27.88 -0.87
C ARG A 83 8.55 -26.61 -0.48
N ARG A 84 8.16 -26.47 0.79
CA ARG A 84 7.63 -25.23 1.34
C ARG A 84 8.68 -24.14 1.16
N SER A 85 8.61 -23.40 0.06
CA SER A 85 9.54 -22.32 -0.27
C SER A 85 9.21 -21.15 0.64
N SER A 86 9.96 -21.00 1.73
CA SER A 86 9.89 -19.79 2.55
C SER A 86 10.31 -18.58 1.72
N GLY A 87 9.64 -17.44 1.93
CA GLY A 87 10.02 -16.17 1.35
C GLY A 87 11.42 -15.73 1.78
N ARG A 88 11.97 -14.77 1.03
CA ARG A 88 13.33 -14.26 1.23
C ARG A 88 13.25 -12.88 1.87
N VAL A 89 14.02 -12.68 2.95
CA VAL A 89 14.30 -11.36 3.52
C VAL A 89 15.71 -10.96 3.13
N TYR A 90 15.90 -9.75 2.60
CA TYR A 90 17.21 -9.21 2.25
C TYR A 90 17.25 -7.69 2.49
N PRO A 91 18.42 -7.12 2.84
CA PRO A 91 18.60 -5.68 2.86
C PRO A 91 18.75 -5.13 1.43
N ASP A 92 18.26 -3.92 1.20
CA ASP A 92 18.48 -3.12 -0.01
C ASP A 92 19.70 -2.19 0.14
N ASP A 93 20.05 -1.47 -0.91
CA ASP A 93 21.21 -0.57 -0.98
C ASP A 93 21.17 0.56 0.06
N ASP A 94 19.98 0.95 0.51
CA ASP A 94 19.74 1.92 1.58
C ASP A 94 19.75 1.32 2.99
N GLY A 95 19.92 -0.01 3.09
CA GLY A 95 19.96 -0.77 4.33
C GLY A 95 18.60 -1.24 4.85
N PHE A 96 17.49 -0.93 4.17
CA PHE A 96 16.16 -1.40 4.57
C PHE A 96 15.88 -2.82 4.10
N TYR A 97 15.10 -3.56 4.87
CA TYR A 97 14.74 -4.93 4.51
C TYR A 97 13.56 -4.99 3.54
N HIS A 98 13.63 -5.93 2.60
CA HIS A 98 12.54 -6.32 1.71
C HIS A 98 12.17 -7.78 1.97
N PHE A 99 10.89 -8.12 1.83
CA PHE A 99 10.41 -9.49 1.78
C PHE A 99 9.77 -9.79 0.43
N LEU A 100 10.29 -10.82 -0.23
CA LEU A 100 9.70 -11.41 -1.42
C LEU A 100 9.07 -12.75 -1.04
N SER A 101 7.75 -12.88 -1.23
CA SER A 101 7.09 -14.17 -1.05
C SER A 101 7.55 -15.15 -2.13
N ARG A 102 7.73 -16.41 -1.73
CA ARG A 102 7.95 -17.53 -2.67
C ARG A 102 6.77 -18.49 -2.69
N LEU A 103 5.64 -18.09 -2.12
CA LEU A 103 4.42 -18.87 -2.04
C LEU A 103 3.58 -18.57 -3.29
N SER A 104 3.02 -19.59 -3.94
CA SER A 104 2.38 -19.44 -5.26
C SER A 104 1.30 -18.37 -5.30
N LYS A 105 0.51 -18.22 -4.23
CA LYS A 105 -0.59 -17.26 -4.13
C LYS A 105 -0.18 -15.84 -3.76
N THR A 106 1.07 -15.64 -3.31
CA THR A 106 1.58 -14.31 -2.91
C THR A 106 2.91 -13.95 -3.55
N LYS A 107 3.41 -14.76 -4.50
CA LYS A 107 4.74 -14.62 -5.15
C LYS A 107 4.98 -13.26 -5.82
N ASP A 108 3.90 -12.63 -6.26
CA ASP A 108 3.94 -11.34 -6.96
C ASP A 108 3.84 -10.16 -5.98
N TRP A 109 3.88 -10.39 -4.66
CA TRP A 109 3.80 -9.34 -3.65
C TRP A 109 5.14 -9.17 -2.94
N GLU A 110 5.59 -7.92 -2.92
CA GLU A 110 6.83 -7.46 -2.29
C GLU A 110 6.50 -6.57 -1.10
N PHE A 111 7.24 -6.67 -0.01
CA PHE A 111 6.96 -5.89 1.20
C PHE A 111 8.22 -5.16 1.63
N HIS A 112 8.10 -3.89 1.99
CA HIS A 112 9.23 -3.02 2.32
C HIS A 112 9.19 -2.64 3.81
N GLN A 113 10.35 -2.64 4.47
CA GLN A 113 10.44 -2.30 5.90
C GLN A 113 10.06 -0.83 6.14
N ALA A 114 10.73 0.07 5.43
CA ALA A 114 10.62 1.52 5.59
C ALA A 114 9.61 2.11 4.62
N ASP A 115 8.39 1.58 4.66
CA ASP A 115 7.30 2.19 3.92
C ASP A 115 6.72 3.37 4.71
N ALA A 116 6.87 4.57 4.17
CA ALA A 116 6.31 5.77 4.75
C ALA A 116 4.77 5.81 4.65
N ASP A 117 4.18 5.07 3.72
CA ASP A 117 2.73 5.00 3.54
C ASP A 117 2.16 3.83 4.35
N PHE A 118 1.41 4.11 5.42
CA PHE A 118 0.86 3.04 6.26
C PHE A 118 -0.35 2.31 5.66
N PHE A 119 -0.88 2.76 4.52
CA PHE A 119 -2.08 2.21 3.92
C PHE A 119 -1.77 1.04 2.97
N PRO A 120 -2.57 -0.04 2.96
CA PRO A 120 -3.74 -0.32 3.80
C PRO A 120 -3.40 -0.91 5.17
N SER A 121 -2.16 -1.35 5.40
CA SER A 121 -1.68 -1.90 6.68
C SER A 121 -0.17 -1.75 6.80
N VAL A 122 0.37 -1.97 8.00
CA VAL A 122 1.81 -2.10 8.23
C VAL A 122 2.11 -3.53 8.71
N PRO A 123 2.87 -4.34 7.96
CA PRO A 123 3.30 -4.09 6.58
C PRO A 123 2.13 -4.20 5.58
N HIS A 124 2.33 -3.72 4.36
CA HIS A 124 1.47 -4.01 3.21
C HIS A 124 2.31 -4.47 2.02
N GLY A 125 1.67 -5.17 1.08
CA GLY A 125 2.34 -5.70 -0.10
C GLY A 125 2.20 -4.76 -1.30
N HIS A 126 3.24 -4.70 -2.12
CA HIS A 126 3.34 -4.01 -3.40
C HIS A 126 3.36 -5.04 -4.52
N TYR A 127 2.45 -4.92 -5.48
CA TYR A 127 2.38 -5.89 -6.56
C TYR A 127 3.55 -5.69 -7.54
N LYS A 128 4.44 -6.68 -7.64
CA LYS A 128 5.64 -6.70 -8.49
C LYS A 128 6.53 -5.47 -8.28
N GLY A 129 6.67 -5.04 -7.02
CA GLY A 129 7.49 -3.89 -6.61
C GLY A 129 6.93 -2.53 -7.05
N ARG A 130 5.71 -2.48 -7.61
CA ARG A 130 5.04 -1.22 -8.00
C ARG A 130 4.36 -0.59 -6.79
N ASN A 131 4.25 0.74 -6.77
CA ASN A 131 3.53 1.49 -5.73
C ASN A 131 2.05 1.11 -5.58
N GLN A 132 1.45 0.54 -6.63
CA GLN A 132 0.07 0.08 -6.69
C GLN A 132 -0.04 -1.17 -7.57
N PRO A 133 -1.06 -2.04 -7.36
CA PRO A 133 -1.98 -2.02 -6.22
C PRO A 133 -1.30 -2.46 -4.93
N LYS A 134 -1.95 -2.19 -3.79
CA LYS A 134 -1.48 -2.52 -2.45
C LYS A 134 -2.28 -3.62 -1.79
N LEU A 135 -1.62 -4.57 -1.13
CA LEU A 135 -2.24 -5.68 -0.39
C LEU A 135 -2.29 -5.40 1.12
N ASP A 136 -3.49 -5.48 1.70
CA ASP A 136 -3.67 -5.63 3.15
C ASP A 136 -3.23 -7.03 3.57
N ALA A 137 -2.08 -7.10 4.24
CA ALA A 137 -1.45 -8.36 4.64
C ALA A 137 -2.29 -9.16 5.64
N TYR A 138 -3.26 -8.54 6.32
CA TYR A 138 -4.05 -9.16 7.39
C TYR A 138 -5.42 -9.63 6.90
N LEU A 139 -6.07 -8.84 6.04
CA LEU A 139 -7.43 -9.10 5.57
C LEU A 139 -7.48 -9.66 4.15
N GLY A 140 -6.38 -9.52 3.41
CA GLY A 140 -6.22 -9.94 2.02
C GLY A 140 -6.87 -9.03 1.00
N TRP A 141 -7.43 -7.89 1.41
CA TRP A 141 -7.98 -6.90 0.47
C TRP A 141 -6.87 -6.28 -0.36
N VAL A 142 -7.12 -6.14 -1.66
CA VAL A 142 -6.24 -5.47 -2.61
C VAL A 142 -6.86 -4.14 -2.97
N TYR A 143 -6.05 -3.10 -2.86
CA TYR A 143 -6.46 -1.74 -3.08
C TYR A 143 -5.75 -1.18 -4.31
N LYS A 144 -6.52 -0.58 -5.21
CA LYS A 144 -6.02 0.39 -6.18
C LYS A 144 -6.43 1.73 -5.62
N ASN A 145 -5.46 2.57 -5.28
CA ASN A 145 -5.74 3.79 -4.52
C ASN A 145 -6.41 3.44 -3.18
N SER A 146 -7.38 4.23 -2.69
CA SER A 146 -8.18 3.84 -1.52
C SER A 146 -9.31 2.84 -1.83
N ALA A 147 -9.54 2.49 -3.10
CA ALA A 147 -10.62 1.61 -3.52
C ALA A 147 -10.23 0.12 -3.43
N GLN A 148 -11.10 -0.71 -2.83
CA GLN A 148 -10.95 -2.16 -2.86
C GLN A 148 -11.32 -2.69 -4.25
N ILE A 149 -10.36 -3.31 -4.94
CA ILE A 149 -10.57 -3.86 -6.28
C ILE A 149 -10.61 -5.39 -6.31
N ASP A 150 -10.07 -6.03 -5.28
CA ASP A 150 -9.96 -7.49 -5.23
C ASP A 150 -9.66 -7.99 -3.81
N ARG A 151 -9.64 -9.31 -3.62
CA ARG A 151 -9.28 -9.95 -2.37
C ARG A 151 -8.56 -11.27 -2.59
N LEU A 152 -7.38 -11.42 -1.98
CA LEU A 152 -6.72 -12.71 -1.87
C LEU A 152 -7.53 -13.68 -1.01
N SER A 153 -7.50 -14.96 -1.40
CA SER A 153 -8.15 -16.02 -0.64
C SER A 153 -7.63 -16.08 0.80
N ARG A 154 -8.49 -16.51 1.74
CA ARG A 154 -8.11 -16.74 3.14
C ARG A 154 -6.88 -17.64 3.26
N ASP A 155 -6.80 -18.68 2.43
CA ASP A 155 -5.68 -19.61 2.44
C ASP A 155 -4.36 -18.93 2.06
N ALA A 156 -4.37 -17.99 1.11
CA ALA A 156 -3.18 -17.22 0.74
C ALA A 156 -2.64 -16.41 1.93
N ILE A 157 -3.55 -15.76 2.67
CA ILE A 157 -3.21 -14.97 3.86
C ILE A 157 -2.73 -15.85 5.01
N VAL A 158 -3.35 -17.02 5.19
CA VAL A 158 -2.89 -18.02 6.15
C VAL A 158 -1.50 -18.53 5.79
N GLU A 159 -1.24 -18.84 4.53
CA GLU A 159 0.05 -19.29 4.04
C GLU A 159 1.14 -18.24 4.29
N LEU A 160 0.84 -16.97 3.98
CA LEU A 160 1.73 -15.83 4.22
C LEU A 160 2.07 -15.69 5.71
N TRP A 161 1.08 -15.70 6.61
CA TRP A 161 1.33 -15.57 8.06
C TRP A 161 1.92 -16.81 8.73
N ASN A 162 1.87 -17.95 8.05
CA ASN A 162 2.56 -19.17 8.45
C ASN A 162 4.03 -19.19 8.03
N ASP A 163 4.44 -18.32 7.09
CA ASP A 163 5.83 -18.19 6.67
C ASP A 163 6.67 -17.52 7.77
N ALA A 164 7.63 -18.27 8.32
CA ALA A 164 8.50 -17.77 9.39
C ALA A 164 9.34 -16.54 8.97
N SER A 165 9.77 -16.49 7.71
CA SER A 165 10.50 -15.34 7.16
C SER A 165 9.60 -14.11 7.09
N PHE A 166 8.35 -14.26 6.65
CA PHE A 166 7.40 -13.14 6.63
C PHE A 166 7.12 -12.63 8.04
N ARG A 167 6.92 -13.53 9.01
CA ARG A 167 6.70 -13.14 10.41
C ARG A 167 7.89 -12.36 10.98
N LYS A 168 9.12 -12.76 10.64
CA LYS A 168 10.34 -12.04 11.04
C LYS A 168 10.35 -10.64 10.42
N PHE A 169 10.11 -10.57 9.12
CA PHE A 169 10.01 -9.29 8.39
C PHE A 169 8.93 -8.38 8.97
N ALA A 170 7.73 -8.90 9.23
CA ALA A 170 6.62 -8.14 9.78
C ALA A 170 6.98 -7.49 11.13
N LYS A 171 7.68 -8.22 12.02
CA LYS A 171 8.17 -7.61 13.28
C LYS A 171 9.15 -6.47 13.01
N ILE A 172 10.08 -6.65 12.09
CA ILE A 172 11.08 -5.64 11.74
C ILE A 172 10.38 -4.38 11.19
N SER A 173 9.43 -4.54 10.27
CA SER A 173 8.66 -3.43 9.69
C SER A 173 7.78 -2.73 10.74
N ILE A 174 7.07 -3.48 11.58
CA ILE A 174 6.22 -2.92 12.65
C ILE A 174 7.07 -2.16 13.68
N THR A 175 8.18 -2.75 14.15
CA THR A 175 9.09 -2.07 15.08
C THR A 175 9.61 -0.76 14.49
N TRP A 176 10.13 -0.79 13.26
CA TRP A 176 10.62 0.41 12.59
C TRP A 176 9.51 1.47 12.47
N PHE A 177 8.30 1.06 12.06
CA PHE A 177 7.19 1.99 11.88
C PHE A 177 6.76 2.63 13.21
N MET A 178 6.70 1.85 14.30
CA MET A 178 6.41 2.37 15.64
C MET A 178 7.45 3.40 16.12
N GLU A 179 8.74 3.17 15.82
CA GLU A 179 9.82 4.09 16.18
C GLU A 179 9.73 5.42 15.42
N HIS A 180 9.34 5.38 14.14
CA HIS A 180 9.27 6.57 13.28
C HIS A 180 7.91 7.28 13.34
N ASN A 181 6.86 6.60 13.79
CA ASN A 181 5.50 7.12 13.88
C ASN A 181 4.89 6.84 15.27
N PRO A 182 5.47 7.37 16.37
CA PRO A 182 5.08 7.01 17.74
C PRO A 182 3.64 7.39 18.09
N ASN A 183 3.05 8.35 17.37
CA ASN A 183 1.68 8.82 17.57
C ASN A 183 0.67 8.15 16.62
N PHE A 184 1.10 7.16 15.82
CA PHE A 184 0.21 6.48 14.89
C PHE A 184 -0.88 5.70 15.63
N ASN A 185 -2.12 5.87 15.19
CA ASN A 185 -3.27 5.18 15.76
C ASN A 185 -3.45 3.80 15.12
N TRP A 186 -2.93 2.77 15.78
CA TRP A 186 -3.04 1.39 15.32
C TRP A 186 -4.47 0.86 15.36
N ARG A 187 -4.84 0.03 14.39
CA ARG A 187 -6.16 -0.65 14.34
C ARG A 187 -6.33 -1.73 15.42
N VAL A 188 -5.25 -2.05 16.14
CA VAL A 188 -5.18 -3.07 17.18
C VAL A 188 -4.46 -2.50 18.39
N SER A 189 -4.73 -3.04 19.58
CA SER A 189 -4.12 -2.56 20.82
C SER A 189 -2.61 -2.85 20.92
N ASP A 190 -2.15 -3.95 20.31
CA ASP A 190 -0.74 -4.30 20.24
C ASP A 190 -0.41 -4.82 18.83
N PRO A 191 0.26 -4.02 17.99
CA PRO A 191 0.62 -4.43 16.63
C PRO A 191 1.69 -5.54 16.60
N MET A 192 2.42 -5.77 17.69
CA MET A 192 3.41 -6.84 17.79
C MET A 192 2.77 -8.22 18.01
N LEU A 193 1.49 -8.28 18.35
CA LEU A 193 0.71 -9.52 18.39
C LEU A 193 0.31 -9.97 16.98
N LEU A 194 1.28 -10.58 16.30
CA LEU A 194 1.08 -11.13 14.95
C LEU A 194 -0.04 -12.19 14.91
N PRO A 195 -0.73 -12.34 13.76
CA PRO A 195 -1.69 -13.42 13.54
C PRO A 195 -1.17 -14.78 13.97
N ARG A 196 -2.03 -15.58 14.60
CA ARG A 196 -1.69 -16.95 15.04
C ARG A 196 -1.41 -17.83 13.84
N ILE A 197 -0.39 -18.68 13.95
CA ILE A 197 -0.14 -19.77 12.99
C ILE A 197 -1.37 -20.68 12.96
N ARG A 198 -1.85 -20.98 11.75
CA ARG A 198 -3.00 -21.88 11.53
C ARG A 198 -2.53 -23.14 10.83
N ARG A 199 -3.12 -24.29 11.18
CA ARG A 199 -2.85 -25.57 10.54
C ARG A 199 -3.89 -25.83 9.46
#